data_AF-A0A811ZV98-F1
#
_entry.id   AF-A0A811ZV98-F1
#
_cell.length_a   1.000
_cell.length_b   1.000
_cell.length_c   1.000
_cell.angle_alpha   90.00
_cell.angle_beta   90.00
_cell.angle_gamma   90.00
#
_symmetry.space_group_name_H-M   'P 1'
#
loop_
_entity.id
_entity.type
_entity.pdbx_description
1 polymer ?
#
loop_
_entity_poly.entity_id
_entity_poly.type
_entity_poly.pdbx_seq_one_letter_code
_entity_poly.pdbx_strand_id
1 'polypeptide(L)'
;MQYLIDAKIFAFYLNLRFNRETCILCGDLKSKWKALFHGASKVVGHFRMKLNISFPATGCQKLIEVGDEHKLRTFYEKHMATEGYVVRISGGNDKQGFPMKQGVFTHVRVRLLLSKGHSCYRPRRTGERKHKSVRGCIVDASLSVLNLVIVKKGEKHIPGLIVTTVPRRPGPKRASRIRKLFNLSKEDDVCQFVVRKPLNKEGKKPRTKAPKIQRLVTPRVLQHKRRHIALRKQRTKENKEEAAEYAKLLAKRMKEAKEKRQEQIAKRRRLSSLRASTSKSESSQK
;
A
#
# COMPACT_ATOMS: atom_id res chain seq x y z
N MET A 1 13.39 27.42 44.83
CA MET A 1 14.61 27.51 45.65
C MET A 1 14.40 28.46 46.84
N GLN A 2 13.32 28.29 47.61
CA GLN A 2 13.03 29.09 48.81
C GLN A 2 12.54 28.22 50.00
N TYR A 3 12.59 26.90 49.88
CA TYR A 3 12.11 25.94 50.90
C TYR A 3 13.24 25.07 51.48
N LEU A 4 14.50 25.46 51.27
CA LEU A 4 15.68 24.74 51.75
C LEU A 4 16.47 25.53 52.82
N ILE A 5 15.97 26.69 53.24
CA ILE A 5 16.61 27.55 54.24
C ILE A 5 15.97 27.39 55.64
N ASP A 6 14.71 26.94 55.73
CA ASP A 6 14.01 26.89 57.04
C ASP A 6 14.26 25.62 57.87
N ALA A 7 14.82 24.56 57.28
CA ALA A 7 15.07 23.31 58.01
C ALA A 7 16.39 23.32 58.82
N LYS A 8 17.31 24.26 58.55
CA LYS A 8 18.62 24.34 59.23
C LYS A 8 18.63 25.23 60.48
N ILE A 9 17.60 26.04 60.71
CA ILE A 9 17.49 26.90 61.91
C ILE A 9 16.83 26.15 63.07
N PHE A 10 15.96 25.17 62.80
CA PHE A 10 15.26 24.42 63.85
C PHE A 10 16.11 23.31 64.51
N ALA A 11 17.17 22.85 63.84
CA ALA A 11 18.04 21.77 64.34
C ALA A 11 19.13 22.27 65.33
N PHE A 12 19.24 23.58 65.58
CA PHE A 12 20.29 24.14 66.43
C PHE A 12 19.83 24.40 67.89
N TYR A 13 18.55 24.23 68.23
CA TYR A 13 18.00 24.66 69.53
C TYR A 13 17.58 23.56 70.52
N LEU A 14 17.77 22.28 70.21
CA LEU A 14 17.52 21.21 71.20
C LEU A 14 18.70 20.26 71.30
N ASN A 15 19.76 20.76 71.93
CA ASN A 15 20.79 19.93 72.52
C ASN A 15 20.86 20.24 74.02
N LEU A 16 19.87 19.72 74.78
CA LEU A 16 19.88 19.73 76.23
C LEU A 16 19.49 18.34 76.73
N ARG A 17 20.49 17.65 77.29
CA ARG A 17 20.37 16.48 78.17
C ARG A 17 19.29 16.73 79.20
N PHE A 18 18.34 15.82 79.37
CA PHE A 18 17.69 15.61 80.66
C PHE A 18 17.30 14.14 80.86
N ASN A 19 17.46 13.72 82.10
CA ASN A 19 17.55 12.35 82.61
C ASN A 19 16.26 11.51 82.51
N ARG A 20 16.46 10.20 82.70
CA ARG A 20 15.42 9.22 83.06
C ARG A 20 14.59 9.73 84.24
N GLU A 21 13.28 9.83 84.06
CA GLU A 21 12.22 9.29 84.95
C GLU A 21 10.83 9.79 84.50
N THR A 22 9.89 8.84 84.42
CA THR A 22 8.43 9.00 84.48
C THR A 22 7.75 10.14 83.71
N CYS A 23 7.10 9.81 82.60
CA CYS A 23 5.71 10.26 82.37
C CYS A 23 4.99 9.34 81.38
N ILE A 24 4.04 8.61 81.95
CA ILE A 24 2.94 7.92 81.30
C ILE A 24 2.10 8.98 80.56
N LEU A 25 1.60 8.65 79.36
CA LEU A 25 0.82 9.48 78.41
C LEU A 25 1.60 10.02 77.21
N CYS A 26 1.97 9.13 76.28
CA CYS A 26 1.92 9.43 74.84
C CYS A 26 1.95 8.11 74.04
N GLY A 27 0.89 7.32 74.20
CA GLY A 27 0.65 6.10 73.41
C GLY A 27 0.23 6.36 71.96
N ASP A 28 0.34 7.59 71.45
CA ASP A 28 -0.36 7.99 70.23
C ASP A 28 0.48 8.73 69.18
N LEU A 29 1.82 8.58 69.25
CA LEU A 29 2.71 9.05 68.18
C LEU A 29 3.25 7.92 67.27
N LYS A 30 3.30 6.66 67.73
CA LYS A 30 3.73 5.53 66.87
C LYS A 30 2.65 5.09 65.88
N SER A 31 1.37 5.23 66.24
CA SER A 31 0.18 4.98 65.41
C SER A 31 0.04 6.00 64.27
N LYS A 32 0.28 7.30 64.56
CA LYS A 32 0.23 8.38 63.56
C LYS A 32 1.37 8.34 62.54
N TRP A 33 2.58 7.93 62.96
CA TRP A 33 3.71 7.78 62.02
C TRP A 33 3.60 6.54 61.12
N LYS A 34 2.99 5.44 61.59
CA LYS A 34 2.67 4.29 60.73
C LYS A 34 1.59 4.61 59.69
N ALA A 35 0.61 5.45 60.02
CA ALA A 35 -0.44 5.87 59.08
C ALA A 35 0.09 6.81 57.96
N LEU A 36 1.13 7.60 58.23
CA LEU A 36 1.74 8.49 57.23
C LEU A 36 2.68 7.77 56.25
N PHE A 37 3.20 6.59 56.60
CA PHE A 37 4.11 5.81 55.73
C PHE A 37 3.43 4.67 54.95
N HIS A 38 2.14 4.39 55.16
CA HIS A 38 1.39 3.39 54.38
C HIS A 38 0.61 4.00 53.18
N GLY A 39 0.61 5.33 53.03
CA GLY A 39 -0.10 6.01 51.94
C GLY A 39 0.73 6.38 50.72
N ALA A 40 2.05 6.14 50.74
CA ALA A 40 2.99 6.58 49.70
C ALA A 40 3.61 5.45 48.87
N SER A 41 2.98 4.27 48.87
CA SER A 41 3.33 3.19 47.96
C SER A 41 2.14 2.87 47.06
N LYS A 42 2.37 2.93 45.74
CA LYS A 42 1.42 2.70 44.63
C LYS A 42 0.73 3.93 44.03
N VAL A 43 1.52 4.90 43.54
CA VAL A 43 1.26 5.46 42.20
C VAL A 43 2.19 4.77 41.19
N VAL A 44 2.25 3.44 41.24
CA VAL A 44 2.80 2.68 40.12
C VAL A 44 1.67 2.69 39.09
N GLY A 45 1.75 3.62 38.14
CA GLY A 45 0.78 3.74 37.05
C GLY A 45 0.53 2.37 36.47
N HIS A 46 -0.67 1.84 36.71
CA HIS A 46 -1.01 0.47 36.35
C HIS A 46 -0.84 0.33 34.83
N PHE A 47 0.07 -0.55 34.44
CA PHE A 47 0.56 -0.65 33.08
C PHE A 47 -0.47 -1.40 32.23
N ARG A 48 -1.47 -0.68 31.71
CA ARG A 48 -2.56 -1.28 30.91
C ARG A 48 -2.18 -1.31 29.44
N MET A 49 -1.70 -2.45 28.94
CA MET A 49 -1.55 -2.68 27.51
C MET A 49 -2.87 -3.19 26.91
N LYS A 50 -3.22 -2.70 25.72
CA LYS A 50 -4.42 -3.13 24.99
C LYS A 50 -4.03 -4.15 23.93
N LEU A 51 -4.75 -5.27 23.87
CA LEU A 51 -4.62 -6.29 22.84
C LEU A 51 -5.77 -6.13 21.85
N ASN A 52 -5.47 -5.78 20.61
CA ASN A 52 -6.43 -5.72 19.52
C ASN A 52 -6.38 -7.03 18.73
N ILE A 53 -7.32 -7.93 19.02
CA ILE A 53 -7.35 -9.29 18.47
C ILE A 53 -8.34 -9.35 17.33
N SER A 54 -7.90 -9.91 16.19
CA SER A 54 -8.73 -10.11 15.01
C SER A 54 -8.81 -11.59 14.64
N PHE A 55 -9.99 -12.03 14.21
CA PHE A 55 -10.19 -13.36 13.64
C PHE A 55 -10.61 -13.26 12.16
N PRO A 56 -9.69 -13.48 11.21
CA PRO A 56 -9.96 -13.23 9.79
C PRO A 56 -11.00 -14.16 9.17
N ALA A 57 -11.27 -15.33 9.78
CA ALA A 57 -12.28 -16.25 9.28
C ALA A 57 -13.71 -15.72 9.48
N THR A 58 -14.00 -15.12 10.64
CA THR A 58 -15.31 -14.51 10.94
C THR A 58 -15.38 -13.04 10.55
N GLY A 59 -14.24 -12.36 10.45
CA GLY A 59 -14.16 -10.91 10.19
C GLY A 59 -14.42 -10.04 11.43
N CYS A 60 -14.46 -10.65 12.62
CA CYS A 60 -14.68 -9.96 13.88
C CYS A 60 -13.35 -9.52 14.53
N GLN A 61 -13.42 -8.46 15.32
CA GLN A 61 -12.32 -7.93 16.10
C GLN A 61 -12.78 -7.58 17.52
N LYS A 62 -11.89 -7.71 18.49
CA LYS A 62 -12.16 -7.37 19.88
C LYS A 62 -10.91 -6.77 20.50
N LEU A 63 -11.11 -5.66 21.21
CA LEU A 63 -10.08 -5.03 22.03
C LEU A 63 -10.23 -5.54 23.47
N ILE A 64 -9.14 -6.05 24.03
CA ILE A 64 -9.08 -6.55 25.41
C ILE A 64 -8.01 -5.74 26.14
N GLU A 65 -8.36 -5.20 27.30
CA GLU A 65 -7.40 -4.53 28.18
C GLU A 65 -6.78 -5.56 29.11
N VAL A 66 -5.44 -5.63 29.14
CA VAL A 66 -4.69 -6.55 29.99
C VAL A 66 -3.77 -5.72 30.88
N GLY A 67 -4.01 -5.78 32.19
CA GLY A 67 -3.16 -5.14 33.21
C GLY A 67 -2.20 -6.10 33.92
N ASP A 68 -2.31 -7.40 33.61
CA ASP A 68 -1.47 -8.45 34.20
C ASP A 68 -0.22 -8.69 33.35
N GLU A 69 0.93 -8.34 33.88
CA GLU A 69 2.22 -8.42 33.19
C GLU A 69 2.64 -9.86 32.87
N HIS A 70 2.24 -10.86 33.68
CA HIS A 70 2.62 -12.26 33.42
C HIS A 70 2.05 -12.76 32.08
N LYS A 71 0.82 -12.33 31.74
CA LYS A 71 0.19 -12.64 30.45
C LYS A 71 0.88 -11.91 29.30
N LEU A 72 1.42 -10.72 29.55
CA LEU A 72 2.10 -9.90 28.54
C LEU A 72 3.54 -10.33 28.29
N ARG A 73 4.23 -10.83 29.33
CA ARG A 73 5.62 -11.31 29.27
C ARG A 73 5.82 -12.38 28.21
N THR A 74 4.80 -13.19 28.01
CA THR A 74 4.77 -14.24 26.99
C THR A 74 4.90 -13.69 25.56
N PHE A 75 4.57 -12.40 25.34
CA PHE A 75 4.73 -11.70 24.05
C PHE A 75 6.02 -10.86 23.95
N TYR A 76 6.71 -10.60 25.06
CA TYR A 76 7.95 -9.82 25.04
C TYR A 76 9.07 -10.61 24.40
N GLU A 77 9.97 -9.92 23.69
CA GLU A 77 11.12 -10.48 22.95
C GLU A 77 10.75 -11.48 21.85
N LYS A 78 9.48 -11.85 21.73
CA LYS A 78 8.99 -12.75 20.70
C LYS A 78 8.68 -12.00 19.43
N HIS A 79 9.02 -12.67 18.34
CA HIS A 79 8.55 -12.29 17.02
C HIS A 79 7.30 -13.06 16.59
N MET A 80 7.01 -14.27 17.12
CA MET A 80 5.81 -15.07 16.76
C MET A 80 5.41 -16.16 17.78
N ALA A 81 4.08 -16.34 17.94
CA ALA A 81 3.30 -17.48 18.44
C ALA A 81 3.46 -17.98 19.90
N THR A 82 2.34 -18.06 20.61
CA THR A 82 2.17 -18.62 21.97
C THR A 82 0.88 -19.45 22.08
N GLU A 83 0.79 -20.28 23.12
CA GLU A 83 0.02 -21.55 23.17
C GLU A 83 -1.50 -21.44 23.44
N GLY A 84 -2.25 -22.47 23.02
CA GLY A 84 -3.71 -22.63 23.15
C GLY A 84 -4.51 -22.04 21.98
N TYR A 85 -4.31 -20.75 21.72
CA TYR A 85 -4.71 -20.09 20.48
C TYR A 85 -3.45 -19.63 19.75
N VAL A 86 -3.21 -20.17 18.55
CA VAL A 86 -2.04 -19.73 17.78
C VAL A 86 -2.33 -18.34 17.22
N VAL A 87 -1.73 -17.33 17.86
CA VAL A 87 -1.82 -15.93 17.45
C VAL A 87 -0.53 -15.46 16.80
N ARG A 88 -0.68 -14.69 15.73
CA ARG A 88 0.42 -14.00 15.06
C ARG A 88 0.40 -12.52 15.45
N ILE A 89 1.54 -11.99 15.86
CA ILE A 89 1.73 -10.56 16.09
C ILE A 89 1.76 -9.87 14.72
N SER A 90 0.80 -8.98 14.46
CA SER A 90 0.73 -8.24 13.18
C SER A 90 1.36 -6.85 13.25
N GLY A 91 1.56 -6.33 14.46
CA GLY A 91 2.19 -5.03 14.72
C GLY A 91 1.58 -4.40 15.96
N GLY A 92 1.66 -3.08 16.07
CA GLY A 92 1.19 -2.36 17.23
C GLY A 92 1.52 -0.87 17.16
N ASN A 93 1.15 -0.17 18.20
CA ASN A 93 1.43 1.24 18.40
C ASN A 93 2.12 1.45 19.74
N ASP A 94 3.14 2.29 19.71
CA ASP A 94 3.83 2.79 20.89
C ASP A 94 2.90 3.70 21.72
N LYS A 95 3.24 4.00 22.97
CA LYS A 95 2.48 4.89 23.87
C LYS A 95 2.27 6.28 23.30
N GLN A 96 3.23 6.80 22.55
CA GLN A 96 3.16 8.09 21.85
C GLN A 96 2.54 7.95 20.44
N GLY A 97 1.98 6.79 20.09
CA GLY A 97 1.22 6.57 18.86
C GLY A 97 2.05 6.18 17.63
N PHE A 98 3.38 6.12 17.73
CA PHE A 98 4.22 5.70 16.60
C PHE A 98 3.95 4.22 16.24
N PRO A 99 3.68 3.91 14.95
CA PRO A 99 3.37 2.55 14.53
C PRO A 99 4.65 1.69 14.45
N MET A 100 4.50 0.39 14.71
CA MET A 100 5.56 -0.60 14.48
C MET A 100 5.79 -0.85 12.99
N LYS A 101 7.04 -1.12 12.61
CA LYS A 101 7.41 -1.51 11.24
C LYS A 101 8.24 -2.78 11.23
N GLN A 102 7.80 -3.73 10.40
CA GLN A 102 8.54 -4.96 10.13
C GLN A 102 9.89 -4.67 9.47
N GLY A 103 10.92 -5.40 9.90
CA GLY A 103 12.30 -5.27 9.39
C GLY A 103 13.18 -4.25 10.14
N VAL A 104 12.64 -3.56 11.14
CA VAL A 104 13.41 -2.68 12.04
C VAL A 104 13.65 -3.43 13.35
N PHE A 105 14.77 -4.15 13.43
CA PHE A 105 15.11 -5.06 14.55
C PHE A 105 15.60 -4.32 15.80
N THR A 106 14.81 -3.35 16.24
CA THR A 106 15.04 -2.62 17.49
C THR A 106 13.77 -2.68 18.31
N HIS A 107 13.88 -2.58 19.63
CA HIS A 107 12.73 -2.26 20.47
C HIS A 107 12.47 -0.74 20.41
N VAL A 108 13.50 0.11 20.36
CA VAL A 108 13.35 1.58 20.33
C VAL A 108 12.84 2.09 18.97
N ARG A 109 12.51 3.39 18.91
CA ARG A 109 12.16 4.12 17.69
C ARG A 109 13.39 4.50 16.87
N VAL A 110 13.22 4.46 15.55
CA VAL A 110 14.25 4.87 14.58
C VAL A 110 13.63 5.82 13.55
N ARG A 111 14.42 6.77 13.04
CA ARG A 111 14.01 7.66 11.94
C ARG A 111 14.44 7.07 10.60
N LEU A 112 13.49 6.70 9.76
CA LEU A 112 13.74 6.12 8.45
C LEU A 112 13.26 7.04 7.33
N LEU A 113 13.98 7.06 6.22
CA LEU A 113 13.57 7.74 4.99
C LEU A 113 12.55 6.89 4.23
N LEU A 114 11.26 7.22 4.34
CA LEU A 114 10.18 6.45 3.73
C LEU A 114 9.75 7.04 2.38
N SER A 115 9.40 6.16 1.44
CA SER A 115 8.96 6.43 0.07
C SER A 115 7.58 5.79 -0.18
N LYS A 116 7.04 5.92 -1.40
CA LYS A 116 5.78 5.29 -1.81
C LYS A 116 5.87 3.76 -1.72
N GLY A 117 4.91 3.14 -1.04
CA GLY A 117 4.81 1.68 -0.91
C GLY A 117 5.41 1.12 0.37
N HIS A 118 6.20 1.90 1.10
CA HIS A 118 6.59 1.52 2.46
C HIS A 118 5.43 1.66 3.44
N SER A 119 5.36 0.75 4.42
CA SER A 119 4.46 0.88 5.57
C SER A 119 4.74 2.16 6.38
N CYS A 120 3.72 2.63 7.10
CA CYS A 120 3.76 3.81 8.00
C CYS A 120 3.88 5.18 7.28
N TYR A 121 3.87 5.21 5.94
CA TYR A 121 3.90 6.46 5.18
C TYR A 121 3.02 6.40 3.92
N ARG A 122 2.33 7.53 3.65
CA ARG A 122 1.63 7.78 2.40
C ARG A 122 2.13 9.12 1.84
N PRO A 123 2.82 9.13 0.69
CA PRO A 123 3.33 10.35 0.09
C PRO A 123 2.18 11.26 -0.38
N ARG A 124 2.42 12.57 -0.38
CA ARG A 124 1.47 13.58 -0.88
C ARG A 124 1.78 13.97 -2.32
N ARG A 125 3.06 14.02 -2.69
CA ARG A 125 3.52 14.22 -4.07
C ARG A 125 4.18 12.96 -4.63
N THR A 126 4.14 12.82 -5.95
CA THR A 126 4.86 11.74 -6.65
C THR A 126 6.37 11.92 -6.48
N GLY A 127 7.08 10.85 -6.13
CA GLY A 127 8.52 10.88 -5.89
C GLY A 127 8.94 11.38 -4.49
N GLU A 128 8.00 11.86 -3.66
CA GLU A 128 8.31 12.38 -2.33
C GLU A 128 8.83 11.27 -1.39
N ARG A 129 9.98 11.53 -0.76
CA ARG A 129 10.53 10.74 0.35
C ARG A 129 10.57 11.60 1.61
N LYS A 130 10.24 11.01 2.76
CA LYS A 130 10.20 11.75 4.04
C LYS A 130 10.79 10.93 5.18
N HIS A 131 11.69 11.54 5.95
CA HIS A 131 12.17 10.97 7.20
C HIS A 131 11.05 10.97 8.25
N LYS A 132 10.70 9.79 8.76
CA LYS A 132 9.70 9.61 9.80
C LYS A 132 10.22 8.70 10.91
N SER A 133 9.86 9.02 12.14
CA SER A 133 10.07 8.16 13.29
C SER A 133 9.09 7.00 13.26
N VAL A 134 9.59 5.79 13.47
CA VAL A 134 8.83 4.54 13.43
C VAL A 134 9.31 3.66 14.59
N ARG A 135 8.39 2.91 15.20
CA ARG A 135 8.73 1.95 16.26
C ARG A 135 9.29 0.68 15.63
N GLY A 136 10.32 0.09 16.22
CA GLY A 136 10.86 -1.17 15.74
C GLY A 136 9.91 -2.36 15.93
N CYS A 137 10.28 -3.53 15.42
CA CYS A 137 9.42 -4.71 15.39
C CYS A 137 9.48 -5.56 16.67
N ILE A 138 10.45 -5.33 17.56
CA ILE A 138 10.57 -6.07 18.82
C ILE A 138 9.52 -5.56 19.79
N VAL A 139 8.73 -6.50 20.34
CA VAL A 139 7.68 -6.21 21.32
C VAL A 139 8.30 -6.00 22.69
N ASP A 140 7.90 -4.92 23.33
CA ASP A 140 8.38 -4.48 24.63
C ASP A 140 7.22 -3.83 25.40
N ALA A 141 7.37 -3.68 26.71
CA ALA A 141 6.39 -3.07 27.59
C ALA A 141 6.03 -1.64 27.16
N SER A 142 6.94 -0.89 26.52
CA SER A 142 6.63 0.50 26.12
C SER A 142 5.52 0.66 25.05
N LEU A 143 4.88 -0.42 24.58
CA LEU A 143 3.71 -0.36 23.70
C LEU A 143 2.41 0.02 24.43
N SER A 144 1.48 0.62 23.69
CA SER A 144 0.12 0.90 24.16
C SER A 144 -0.88 -0.12 23.62
N VAL A 145 -0.77 -0.43 22.32
CA VAL A 145 -1.64 -1.40 21.65
C VAL A 145 -0.79 -2.42 20.91
N LEU A 146 -1.09 -3.70 21.10
CA LEU A 146 -0.53 -4.80 20.32
C LEU A 146 -1.63 -5.41 19.45
N ASN A 147 -1.40 -5.49 18.14
CA ASN A 147 -2.33 -6.08 17.20
C ASN A 147 -2.00 -7.57 17.00
N LEU A 148 -3.01 -8.42 17.21
CA LEU A 148 -2.90 -9.87 17.15
C LEU A 148 -3.89 -10.43 16.11
N VAL A 149 -3.46 -11.46 15.38
CA VAL A 149 -4.28 -12.18 14.39
C VAL A 149 -4.33 -13.64 14.79
N ILE A 150 -5.53 -14.17 15.03
CA ILE A 150 -5.72 -15.60 15.31
C ILE A 150 -5.53 -16.39 14.02
N VAL A 151 -4.59 -17.34 14.02
CA VAL A 151 -4.28 -18.24 12.89
C VAL A 151 -5.00 -19.58 13.07
N LYS A 152 -4.92 -20.17 14.27
CA LYS A 152 -5.62 -21.41 14.63
C LYS A 152 -6.55 -21.16 15.81
N LYS A 153 -7.76 -21.70 15.73
CA LYS A 153 -8.77 -21.64 16.78
C LYS A 153 -8.42 -22.67 17.87
N GLY A 154 -8.44 -22.27 19.13
CA GLY A 154 -8.39 -23.16 20.29
C GLY A 154 -9.79 -23.63 20.73
N GLU A 155 -9.84 -24.49 21.74
CA GLU A 155 -11.09 -25.14 22.18
C GLU A 155 -12.09 -24.16 22.82
N LYS A 156 -11.60 -23.27 23.70
CA LYS A 156 -12.45 -22.34 24.45
C LYS A 156 -12.94 -21.19 23.59
N HIS A 157 -14.24 -21.03 23.44
CA HIS A 157 -14.81 -19.94 22.66
C HIS A 157 -14.63 -18.56 23.34
N ILE A 158 -14.11 -17.57 22.58
CA ILE A 158 -14.00 -16.18 23.04
C ILE A 158 -15.24 -15.39 22.60
N PRO A 159 -16.04 -14.82 23.52
CA PRO A 159 -17.24 -14.07 23.17
C PRO A 159 -16.87 -12.80 22.38
N GLY A 160 -17.59 -12.56 21.29
CA GLY A 160 -17.40 -11.40 20.41
C GLY A 160 -16.37 -11.56 19.29
N LEU A 161 -15.62 -12.68 19.22
CA LEU A 161 -14.71 -12.98 18.12
C LEU A 161 -15.19 -14.15 17.24
N ILE A 162 -15.61 -15.24 17.88
CA ILE A 162 -15.92 -16.50 17.19
C ILE A 162 -17.42 -16.68 16.95
N VAL A 163 -18.27 -16.15 17.84
CA VAL A 163 -19.72 -16.43 17.85
C VAL A 163 -20.44 -15.76 16.68
N THR A 164 -20.09 -14.52 16.35
CA THR A 164 -20.71 -13.77 15.26
C THR A 164 -19.84 -13.80 14.01
N THR A 165 -20.46 -14.03 12.85
CA THR A 165 -19.79 -13.96 11.54
C THR A 165 -20.23 -12.71 10.80
N VAL A 166 -19.27 -11.88 10.40
CA VAL A 166 -19.55 -10.68 9.58
C VAL A 166 -19.29 -11.03 8.11
N PRO A 167 -20.33 -11.05 7.25
CA PRO A 167 -20.15 -11.38 5.84
C PRO A 167 -19.37 -10.30 5.09
N ARG A 168 -18.63 -10.71 4.05
CA ARG A 168 -17.93 -9.78 3.16
C ARG A 168 -18.94 -8.94 2.38
N ARG A 169 -18.79 -7.62 2.45
CA ARG A 169 -19.77 -6.68 1.86
C ARG A 169 -19.76 -6.63 0.33
N PRO A 170 -18.63 -6.43 -0.38
CA PRO A 170 -18.63 -6.41 -1.84
C PRO A 170 -18.33 -7.79 -2.43
N GLY A 171 -19.18 -8.22 -3.36
CA GLY A 171 -18.89 -9.35 -4.23
C GLY A 171 -17.83 -9.04 -5.31
N PRO A 172 -17.38 -10.06 -6.05
CA PRO A 172 -16.44 -9.87 -7.15
C PRO A 172 -17.01 -9.01 -8.29
N LYS A 173 -16.23 -8.04 -8.77
CA LYS A 173 -16.60 -7.13 -9.88
C LYS A 173 -16.13 -7.59 -11.27
N ARG A 174 -15.03 -8.37 -11.33
CA ARG A 174 -14.40 -8.80 -12.58
C ARG A 174 -15.02 -10.11 -13.04
N ALA A 175 -15.33 -10.24 -14.34
CA ALA A 175 -15.97 -11.44 -14.89
C ALA A 175 -15.24 -12.74 -14.50
N SER A 176 -13.91 -12.77 -14.61
CA SER A 176 -13.10 -13.94 -14.23
C SER A 176 -13.13 -14.28 -12.74
N ARG A 177 -13.35 -13.29 -11.85
CA ARG A 177 -13.49 -13.55 -10.40
C ARG A 177 -14.88 -14.07 -10.05
N ILE A 178 -15.91 -13.69 -10.81
CA ILE A 178 -17.27 -14.21 -10.63
C ILE A 178 -17.29 -15.69 -11.06
N ARG A 179 -16.70 -16.02 -12.22
CA ARG A 179 -16.56 -17.42 -12.68
C ARG A 179 -15.88 -18.32 -11.67
N LYS A 180 -14.74 -17.86 -11.10
CA LYS A 180 -14.02 -18.60 -10.04
C LYS A 180 -14.81 -18.77 -8.75
N LEU A 181 -15.72 -17.86 -8.42
CA LEU A 181 -16.46 -17.93 -7.16
C LEU A 181 -17.57 -18.98 -7.23
N PHE A 182 -18.23 -19.11 -8.39
CA PHE A 182 -19.32 -20.06 -8.61
C PHE A 182 -18.89 -21.30 -9.40
N ASN A 183 -17.59 -21.48 -9.64
CA ASN A 183 -17.03 -22.56 -10.47
C ASN A 183 -17.69 -22.69 -11.86
N LEU A 184 -18.00 -21.55 -12.49
CA LEU A 184 -18.67 -21.51 -13.80
C LEU A 184 -17.71 -21.90 -14.93
N SER A 185 -18.28 -22.49 -15.98
CA SER A 185 -17.61 -22.71 -17.26
C SER A 185 -17.41 -21.39 -18.02
N LYS A 186 -16.81 -21.46 -19.21
CA LYS A 186 -16.56 -20.25 -20.03
C LYS A 186 -17.81 -19.83 -20.81
N GLU A 187 -18.67 -20.80 -21.07
CA GLU A 187 -19.89 -20.74 -21.84
C GLU A 187 -21.01 -20.05 -21.04
N ASP A 188 -20.99 -20.20 -19.71
CA ASP A 188 -21.98 -19.64 -18.81
C ASP A 188 -22.00 -18.09 -18.81
N ASP A 189 -23.21 -17.52 -18.78
CA ASP A 189 -23.41 -16.08 -18.67
C ASP A 189 -23.20 -15.59 -17.24
N VAL A 190 -22.11 -14.86 -17.05
CA VAL A 190 -21.69 -14.29 -15.78
C VAL A 190 -22.66 -13.21 -15.26
N CYS A 191 -23.49 -12.60 -16.12
CA CYS A 191 -24.38 -11.51 -15.73
C CYS A 191 -25.46 -11.95 -14.73
N GLN A 192 -25.90 -13.20 -14.83
CA GLN A 192 -26.95 -13.77 -13.99
C GLN A 192 -26.42 -14.06 -12.57
N PHE A 193 -25.17 -14.47 -12.44
CA PHE A 193 -24.53 -14.85 -11.18
C PHE A 193 -23.91 -13.69 -10.40
N VAL A 194 -24.22 -12.43 -10.74
CA VAL A 194 -23.70 -11.28 -10.01
C VAL A 194 -24.39 -11.13 -8.65
N VAL A 195 -23.61 -11.17 -7.56
CA VAL A 195 -24.13 -10.89 -6.22
C VAL A 195 -24.68 -9.46 -6.15
N ARG A 196 -25.98 -9.34 -5.89
CA ARG A 196 -26.68 -8.05 -5.74
C ARG A 196 -26.78 -7.70 -4.26
N LYS A 197 -26.55 -6.42 -3.94
CA LYS A 197 -26.72 -5.90 -2.59
C LYS A 197 -28.17 -5.41 -2.41
N PRO A 198 -28.94 -5.93 -1.45
CA PRO A 198 -30.21 -5.33 -1.06
C PRO A 198 -29.95 -4.00 -0.33
N LEU A 199 -30.72 -2.98 -0.68
CA LEU A 199 -30.74 -1.67 -0.05
C LEU A 199 -32.14 -1.45 0.50
N ASN A 200 -32.30 -1.74 1.79
CA ASN A 200 -33.51 -1.44 2.54
C ASN A 200 -33.22 -0.16 3.33
N LYS A 201 -33.83 0.95 2.92
CA LYS A 201 -33.77 2.23 3.64
C LYS A 201 -35.18 2.55 4.09
N GLU A 202 -35.34 2.98 5.34
CA GLU A 202 -36.61 3.46 5.87
C GLU A 202 -37.21 4.54 4.97
N GLY A 203 -38.51 4.44 4.68
CA GLY A 203 -39.23 5.35 3.78
C GLY A 203 -38.96 5.18 2.28
N LYS A 204 -38.14 4.21 1.85
CA LYS A 204 -37.88 3.93 0.43
C LYS A 204 -38.20 2.48 0.08
N LYS A 205 -38.80 2.27 -1.10
CA LYS A 205 -39.04 0.92 -1.62
C LYS A 205 -37.73 0.12 -1.65
N PRO A 206 -37.75 -1.17 -1.27
CA PRO A 206 -36.56 -2.02 -1.29
C PRO A 206 -36.00 -2.07 -2.71
N ARG A 207 -34.69 -1.83 -2.85
CA ARG A 207 -34.00 -1.82 -4.16
C ARG A 207 -32.75 -2.68 -4.08
N THR A 208 -32.34 -3.28 -5.20
CA THR A 208 -31.07 -4.00 -5.29
C THR A 208 -30.05 -3.21 -6.11
N LYS A 209 -28.77 -3.30 -5.75
CA LYS A 209 -27.66 -2.75 -6.53
C LYS A 209 -26.68 -3.84 -6.91
N ALA A 210 -26.27 -3.83 -8.17
CA ALA A 210 -25.26 -4.74 -8.70
C ALA A 210 -24.02 -3.94 -9.16
N PRO A 211 -22.81 -4.49 -9.03
CA PRO A 211 -21.62 -3.88 -9.62
C PRO A 211 -21.65 -3.99 -11.15
N LYS A 212 -21.18 -2.94 -11.84
CA LYS A 212 -20.88 -3.04 -13.28
C LYS A 212 -19.73 -4.02 -13.50
N ILE A 213 -20.00 -5.11 -14.21
CA ILE A 213 -19.03 -6.16 -14.49
C ILE A 213 -17.89 -5.60 -15.34
N GLN A 214 -16.66 -5.86 -14.91
CA GLN A 214 -15.47 -5.47 -15.66
C GLN A 214 -14.89 -6.66 -16.44
N ARG A 215 -14.33 -6.38 -17.62
CA ARG A 215 -13.70 -7.38 -18.52
C ARG A 215 -14.68 -8.45 -19.00
N LEU A 216 -15.94 -8.07 -19.21
CA LEU A 216 -16.92 -8.87 -19.93
C LEU A 216 -16.75 -8.63 -21.44
N VAL A 217 -16.85 -9.70 -22.23
CA VAL A 217 -16.90 -9.58 -23.69
C VAL A 217 -18.30 -9.10 -24.06
N THR A 218 -18.41 -7.88 -24.61
CA THR A 218 -19.68 -7.31 -25.06
C THR A 218 -19.66 -7.08 -26.58
N PRO A 219 -20.83 -6.99 -27.24
CA PRO A 219 -20.90 -6.71 -28.68
C PRO A 219 -20.11 -5.45 -29.08
N ARG A 220 -20.10 -4.42 -28.22
CA ARG A 220 -19.29 -3.20 -28.41
C ARG A 220 -17.79 -3.48 -28.41
N VAL A 221 -17.28 -4.34 -27.52
CA VAL A 221 -15.85 -4.73 -27.51
C VAL A 221 -15.49 -5.49 -28.79
N LEU A 222 -16.37 -6.38 -29.25
CA LEU A 222 -16.18 -7.10 -30.50
C LEU A 222 -16.18 -6.15 -31.70
N GLN A 223 -17.09 -5.17 -31.73
CA GLN A 223 -17.14 -4.13 -32.77
C GLN A 223 -15.87 -3.27 -32.78
N HIS A 224 -15.38 -2.83 -31.60
CA HIS A 224 -14.12 -2.09 -31.51
C HIS A 224 -12.94 -2.91 -32.06
N LYS A 225 -12.89 -4.22 -31.79
CA LYS A 225 -11.86 -5.12 -32.32
C LYS A 225 -11.97 -5.27 -33.85
N ARG A 226 -13.18 -5.44 -34.39
CA ARG A 226 -13.44 -5.48 -35.84
C ARG A 226 -13.02 -4.18 -36.51
N ARG A 227 -13.39 -3.02 -35.95
CA ARG A 227 -12.99 -1.70 -36.45
C ARG A 227 -11.47 -1.52 -36.47
N HIS A 228 -10.77 -1.91 -35.41
CA HIS A 228 -9.31 -1.81 -35.35
C HIS A 228 -8.64 -2.64 -36.45
N ILE A 229 -9.12 -3.86 -36.69
CA ILE A 229 -8.63 -4.72 -37.78
C ILE A 229 -8.94 -4.11 -39.15
N ALA A 230 -10.15 -3.57 -39.33
CA ALA A 230 -10.55 -2.92 -40.58
C ALA A 230 -9.67 -1.71 -40.91
N LEU A 231 -9.42 -0.83 -39.93
CA LEU A 231 -8.52 0.32 -40.09
C LEU A 231 -7.09 -0.10 -40.44
N ARG A 232 -6.59 -1.18 -39.85
CA ARG A 232 -5.27 -1.73 -40.22
C ARG A 232 -5.24 -2.20 -41.67
N LYS A 233 -6.28 -2.90 -42.12
CA LYS A 233 -6.41 -3.34 -43.53
C LYS A 233 -6.52 -2.16 -44.50
N GLN A 234 -7.29 -1.13 -44.14
CA GLN A 234 -7.44 0.09 -44.94
C GLN A 234 -6.09 0.78 -45.14
N ARG A 235 -5.33 1.02 -44.07
CA ARG A 235 -3.97 1.61 -44.18
C ARG A 235 -3.03 0.78 -45.03
N THR A 236 -3.05 -0.55 -44.90
CA THR A 236 -2.22 -1.41 -45.75
C THR A 236 -2.63 -1.34 -47.22
N LYS A 237 -3.94 -1.22 -47.51
CA LYS A 237 -4.46 -1.05 -48.85
C LYS A 237 -4.04 0.30 -49.44
N GLU A 238 -4.25 1.39 -48.70
CA GLU A 238 -3.85 2.76 -49.06
C GLU A 238 -2.36 2.81 -49.38
N ASN A 239 -1.49 2.34 -48.47
CA ASN A 239 -0.04 2.31 -48.72
C ASN A 239 0.36 1.50 -49.96
N LYS A 240 -0.36 0.41 -50.27
CA LYS A 240 -0.10 -0.41 -51.46
C LYS A 240 -0.53 0.33 -52.74
N GLU A 241 -1.65 1.02 -52.69
CA GLU A 241 -2.16 1.84 -53.80
C GLU A 241 -1.23 3.04 -54.06
N GLU A 242 -0.83 3.77 -53.02
CA GLU A 242 0.15 4.87 -53.10
C GLU A 242 1.50 4.42 -53.64
N ALA A 243 2.02 3.27 -53.18
CA ALA A 243 3.28 2.72 -53.70
C ALA A 243 3.17 2.34 -55.18
N ALA A 244 2.04 1.77 -55.60
CA ALA A 244 1.79 1.43 -57.00
C ALA A 244 1.65 2.69 -57.87
N GLU A 245 0.99 3.73 -57.36
CA GLU A 245 0.85 5.01 -58.05
C GLU A 245 2.21 5.72 -58.20
N TYR A 246 3.00 5.77 -57.12
CA TYR A 246 4.34 6.33 -57.13
C TYR A 246 5.28 5.57 -58.08
N ALA A 247 5.19 4.24 -58.13
CA ALA A 247 5.96 3.42 -59.07
C ALA A 247 5.62 3.75 -60.54
N LYS A 248 4.33 3.95 -60.85
CA LYS A 248 3.90 4.40 -62.19
C LYS A 248 4.46 5.78 -62.54
N LEU A 249 4.41 6.72 -61.60
CA LEU A 249 4.95 8.07 -61.77
C LEU A 249 6.47 8.05 -62.00
N LEU A 250 7.20 7.26 -61.22
CA LEU A 250 8.64 7.06 -61.38
C LEU A 250 8.98 6.48 -62.75
N ALA A 251 8.26 5.45 -63.20
CA ALA A 251 8.48 4.85 -64.52
C ALA A 251 8.32 5.88 -65.65
N LYS A 252 7.30 6.74 -65.57
CA LYS A 252 7.08 7.84 -66.53
C LYS A 252 8.26 8.83 -66.51
N ARG A 253 8.66 9.31 -65.34
CA ARG A 253 9.79 10.26 -65.17
C ARG A 253 11.11 9.69 -65.69
N MET A 254 11.37 8.40 -65.43
CA MET A 254 12.58 7.72 -65.90
C MET A 254 12.58 7.55 -67.42
N LYS A 255 11.42 7.28 -68.03
CA LYS A 255 11.27 7.21 -69.49
C LYS A 255 11.54 8.56 -70.14
N GLU A 256 10.92 9.63 -69.65
CA GLU A 256 11.14 11.00 -70.15
C GLU A 256 12.62 11.42 -70.01
N ALA A 257 13.28 11.10 -68.89
CA ALA A 257 14.70 11.38 -68.70
C ALA A 257 15.60 10.58 -69.68
N LYS A 258 15.25 9.33 -69.96
CA LYS A 258 15.95 8.49 -70.93
C LYS A 258 15.80 9.04 -72.36
N GLU A 259 14.60 9.46 -72.74
CA GLU A 259 14.32 10.07 -74.04
C GLU A 259 15.11 11.38 -74.21
N LYS A 260 15.08 12.28 -73.23
CA LYS A 260 15.91 13.51 -73.23
C LYS A 260 17.41 13.20 -73.36
N ARG A 261 17.91 12.17 -72.67
CA ARG A 261 19.31 11.74 -72.80
C ARG A 261 19.61 11.20 -74.19
N GLN A 262 18.71 10.43 -74.79
CA GLN A 262 18.85 9.93 -76.16
C GLN A 262 18.84 11.07 -77.19
N GLU A 263 17.97 12.07 -77.03
CA GLU A 263 17.96 13.28 -77.86
C GLU A 263 19.28 14.05 -77.77
N GLN A 264 19.82 14.23 -76.56
CA GLN A 264 21.14 14.85 -76.38
C GLN A 264 22.26 14.06 -77.05
N ILE A 265 22.25 12.73 -76.95
CA ILE A 265 23.22 11.86 -77.63
C ILE A 265 23.07 11.96 -79.16
N ALA A 266 21.84 11.96 -79.67
CA ALA A 266 21.56 12.12 -81.10
C ALA A 266 22.02 13.49 -81.62
N LYS A 267 21.76 14.56 -80.86
CA LYS A 267 22.25 15.91 -81.14
C LYS A 267 23.79 15.95 -81.17
N ARG A 268 24.46 15.33 -80.19
CA ARG A 268 25.93 15.22 -80.16
C ARG A 268 26.46 14.45 -81.38
N ARG A 269 25.84 13.33 -81.77
CA ARG A 269 26.21 12.56 -82.96
C ARG A 269 26.07 13.36 -84.25
N ARG A 270 24.95 14.09 -84.43
CA ARG A 270 24.73 14.99 -85.57
C ARG A 270 25.80 16.09 -85.66
N LEU A 271 26.13 16.71 -84.53
CA LEU A 271 27.19 17.74 -84.48
C LEU A 271 28.56 17.16 -84.83
N SER A 272 28.88 15.94 -84.37
CA SER A 272 30.15 15.28 -84.74
C SER A 272 30.22 14.88 -86.21
N SER A 273 29.12 14.44 -86.83
CA SER A 273 29.11 14.09 -88.26
C SER A 273 29.25 15.33 -89.15
N LEU A 274 28.59 16.43 -88.80
CA LEU A 274 28.74 17.73 -89.48
C LEU A 274 30.20 18.22 -89.43
N ARG A 275 30.85 18.08 -88.27
CA ARG A 275 32.25 18.45 -88.08
C ARG A 275 33.23 17.56 -88.88
N ALA A 276 32.90 16.28 -89.05
CA ALA A 276 33.69 15.35 -89.87
C ALA A 276 33.53 15.59 -91.38
N SER A 277 32.35 16.04 -91.84
CA SER A 277 32.15 16.44 -93.24
C SER A 277 32.89 17.74 -93.58
N THR A 278 32.91 18.73 -92.68
CA THR A 278 33.66 19.99 -92.90
C THR A 278 35.17 19.77 -92.92
N SER A 279 35.71 18.88 -92.08
CA SER A 279 37.15 18.53 -92.12
C SER A 279 37.56 17.77 -93.38
N LYS A 280 36.65 16.99 -93.98
CA LYS A 280 36.91 16.30 -95.26
C LYS A 280 36.93 17.27 -96.44
N SER A 281 36.00 18.23 -96.49
CA SER A 281 36.02 19.28 -97.52
C SER A 281 37.26 20.16 -97.44
N GLU A 282 37.77 20.45 -96.24
CA GLU A 282 39.02 21.22 -96.07
C GLU A 282 40.27 20.41 -96.46
N SER A 283 40.27 19.08 -96.29
CA SER A 283 41.39 18.22 -96.72
C SER A 283 41.45 17.94 -98.23
N SER A 284 40.34 18.11 -98.96
CA SER A 284 40.29 17.96 -100.42
C SER A 284 40.59 19.26 -101.18
N GLN A 285 40.91 20.34 -100.47
CA GLN A 285 41.26 21.65 -101.02
C GLN A 285 42.75 22.01 -100.84
N LYS A 286 43.62 21.02 -100.59
CA LYS A 286 45.08 21.17 -100.56
C LYS A 286 45.74 20.21 -101.51
#